data_AF-A0A3M2BJT3-F1
#
_entry.id   AF-A0A3M2BJT3-F1
#
_cell.length_a   1.000
_cell.length_b   1.000
_cell.length_c   1.000
_cell.angle_alpha   90.00
_cell.angle_beta   90.00
_cell.angle_gamma   90.00
#
_symmetry.space_group_name_H-M   'P 1'
#
loop_
_entity.id
_entity.type
_entity.pdbx_description
1 polymer ?
#
loop_
_entity_poly.entity_id
_entity_poly.type
_entity_poly.pdbx_seq_one_letter_code
_entity_poly.pdbx_strand_id
1 'polypeptide(L)' 'VELAFEGNYLHDLKRLRRAVLNYGTIYPFDSPDLVLPLPQREIDANPALEQNP' A
#
# COMPACT_ATOMS: atom_id res chain seq x y z
N VAL A 1 -18.71 -5.63 13.32
CA VAL A 1 -17.28 -5.29 13.21
C VAL A 1 -17.18 -3.81 13.48
N GLU A 2 -16.33 -3.39 14.43
CA GLU A 2 -16.29 -1.99 14.89
C GLU A 2 -15.76 -1.01 13.84
N LEU A 3 -14.70 -1.38 13.10
CA LEU A 3 -13.94 -0.47 12.22
C LEU A 3 -14.11 -0.77 10.72
N ALA A 4 -15.22 -1.41 10.33
CA ALA A 4 -15.44 -1.77 8.93
C ALA A 4 -15.67 -0.52 8.06
N PHE A 5 -15.13 -0.53 6.84
CA PHE A 5 -15.27 0.55 5.83
C PHE A 5 -14.60 1.89 6.17
N GLU A 6 -13.77 1.94 7.22
CA GLU A 6 -13.03 3.15 7.63
C GLU A 6 -11.55 3.15 7.22
N GLY A 7 -11.11 2.12 6.48
CA GLY A 7 -9.73 2.00 5.97
C GLY A 7 -8.72 1.38 6.95
N ASN A 8 -9.10 1.12 8.20
CA ASN A 8 -8.19 0.60 9.23
C ASN A 8 -7.59 -0.79 8.92
N TYR A 9 -8.36 -1.65 8.26
CA TYR A 9 -8.01 -3.07 8.09
C TYR A 9 -6.67 -3.30 7.38
N LEU A 10 -6.42 -2.59 6.27
CA LEU A 10 -5.18 -2.76 5.51
C LEU A 10 -3.95 -2.31 6.33
N HIS A 11 -4.07 -1.19 7.03
CA HIS A 11 -3.00 -0.65 7.87
C HIS A 11 -2.68 -1.59 9.05
N ASP A 12 -3.70 -2.18 9.66
CA ASP A 12 -3.55 -3.17 10.71
C ASP A 12 -2.83 -4.43 10.24
N LEU A 13 -3.18 -4.96 9.07
CA LEU A 13 -2.49 -6.11 8.49
C LEU A 13 -1.01 -5.80 8.23
N LYS A 14 -0.68 -4.65 7.62
CA LYS A 14 0.71 -4.27 7.33
C LYS A 14 1.53 -4.07 8.59
N ARG A 15 1.03 -3.33 9.59
CA ARG A 15 1.78 -3.06 10.84
C ARG A 15 2.01 -4.32 11.67
N LEU A 16 1.08 -5.29 11.61
CA LEU A 16 1.20 -6.59 12.26
C LEU A 16 1.93 -7.63 11.40
N ARG A 17 2.49 -7.22 10.25
CA ARG A 17 3.21 -8.05 9.28
C ARG A 17 2.42 -9.28 8.82
N ARG A 18 1.12 -9.11 8.61
CA ARG A 18 0.22 -10.12 8.08
C ARG A 18 0.10 -9.97 6.57
N ALA A 19 -0.07 -11.09 5.87
CA ALA A 19 -0.34 -11.09 4.45
C ALA A 19 -1.76 -10.58 4.17
N VAL A 20 -1.95 -9.89 3.04
CA VAL A 20 -3.25 -9.45 2.54
C VAL A 20 -3.76 -10.48 1.55
N LEU A 21 -4.97 -11.00 1.77
CA LEU A 21 -5.64 -11.89 0.83
C LEU A 21 -6.68 -11.10 0.04
N ASN A 22 -6.58 -11.17 -1.29
CA ASN A 22 -7.52 -10.50 -2.19
C ASN A 22 -7.84 -11.41 -3.37
N TYR A 23 -9.10 -11.87 -3.47
CA TYR A 23 -9.60 -12.76 -4.54
C TYR A 23 -8.68 -13.94 -4.90
N GLY A 24 -8.07 -14.59 -3.90
CA GLY A 24 -7.18 -15.74 -4.11
C GLY A 24 -5.71 -15.39 -4.34
N THR A 25 -5.37 -14.11 -4.50
CA THR A 25 -3.99 -13.62 -4.51
C THR A 25 -3.55 -13.31 -3.07
N ILE A 26 -2.31 -13.68 -2.74
CA ILE A 26 -1.69 -13.39 -1.45
C ILE A 26 -0.58 -12.36 -1.66
N TYR A 27 -0.72 -11.20 -1.04
CA TYR A 27 0.31 -10.17 -1.00
C TYR A 27 1.07 -10.27 0.33
N PRO A 28 2.41 -10.44 0.32
CA PRO A 28 3.19 -10.33 1.54
C PRO A 28 3.08 -8.91 2.12
N PHE A 29 3.35 -8.76 3.42
CA PHE A 29 3.11 -7.50 4.14
C PHE A 29 3.92 -6.31 3.59
N ASP A 30 5.03 -6.59 2.92
CA ASP A 30 6.00 -5.68 2.31
C ASP A 30 5.91 -5.64 0.78
N SER A 31 4.85 -6.19 0.19
CA SER A 31 4.60 -6.10 -1.25
C SER A 31 4.55 -4.63 -1.72
N PRO A 32 5.23 -4.29 -2.83
CA PRO A 32 5.23 -2.93 -3.38
C PRO A 32 3.82 -2.48 -3.83
N ASP A 33 2.97 -3.43 -4.26
CA ASP A 33 1.58 -3.19 -4.67
C ASP A 33 0.68 -2.69 -3.52
N LEU A 34 1.13 -2.80 -2.27
CA LEU A 34 0.43 -2.28 -1.08
C LEU A 34 0.79 -0.82 -0.77
N VAL A 35 1.52 -0.14 -1.66
CA VAL A 35 1.89 1.28 -1.56
C VAL A 35 1.46 1.97 -2.85
N LEU A 36 0.74 3.09 -2.73
CA LEU A 36 0.35 3.86 -3.90
C LEU A 36 1.58 4.51 -4.54
N PRO A 37 1.62 4.60 -5.88
CA PRO A 37 2.71 5.27 -6.56
C PRO A 37 2.72 6.76 -6.22
N LEU A 38 3.91 7.36 -6.22
CA LEU A 38 4.04 8.81 -6.19
C LEU A 38 3.31 9.41 -7.40
N PRO A 39 2.54 10.49 -7.20
CA PRO A 39 1.84 11.13 -8.32
C PRO A 39 2.81 11.62 -9.38
N GLN A 40 2.48 11.39 -10.66
CA GLN A 40 3.34 11.77 -11.79
C GLN A 40 3.72 13.25 -11.77
N ARG A 41 2.78 14.13 -11.39
CA ARG A 41 3.03 15.57 -11.27
C ARG A 41 4.21 15.90 -10.34
N GLU A 42 4.38 15.14 -9.25
CA GLU A 42 5.48 15.38 -8.30
C GLU A 42 6.82 14.96 -8.90
N ILE A 43 6.85 13.85 -9.63
CA ILE A 43 8.04 13.36 -10.35
C ILE A 43 8.42 14.37 -11.46
N ASP A 44 7.44 14.87 -12.21
CA ASP A 44 7.66 15.85 -13.27
C ASP A 44 8.19 17.19 -12.71
N ALA A 45 7.72 17.60 -11.53
CA ALA A 45 8.14 18.84 -10.87
C ALA A 45 9.52 18.74 -10.21
N ASN A 46 9.92 17.55 -9.75
CA ASN A 46 11.22 17.31 -9.13
C ASN A 46 11.85 16.02 -9.66
N PRO A 47 12.74 16.11 -10.67
CA PRO A 47 13.41 14.96 -11.27
C PRO A 47 14.33 14.17 -10.32
N ALA A 48 14.63 14.70 -9.13
CA ALA A 48 15.39 13.98 -8.11
C ALA A 48 14.49 13.05 -7.25
N LEU A 49 13.16 13.07 -7.43
CA LEU A 49 12.26 12.12 -6.80
C LEU A 49 12.27 10.79 -7.55
N GLU A 50 12.59 9.73 -6.84
CA GLU A 50 12.51 8.35 -7.34
C GLU A 50 11.15 7.73 -7.01
N GLN A 51 10.61 6.93 -7.92
CA GLN A 51 9.35 6.22 -7.70
C GLN A 51 9.52 5.12 -6.65
N ASN A 52 8.43 4.74 -5.98
CA ASN A 52 8.41 3.52 -5.18
C ASN A 52 8.81 2.29 -6.04
N PRO A 53 9.53 1.31 -5.44
CA PRO A 53 9.96 0.10 -6.15
C PRO A 53 8.78 -0.77 -6.61
#